data_AF-A0A7K0I5G2-F1
#
_entry.id   AF-A0A7K0I5G2-F1
#
_cell.length_a   1.000
_cell.length_b   1.000
_cell.length_c   1.000
_cell.angle_alpha   90.00
_cell.angle_beta   90.00
_cell.angle_gamma   90.00
#
_symmetry.space_group_name_H-M   'P 1'
#
loop_
_entity.id
_entity.type
_entity.pdbx_description
1 polymer ?
#
loop_
_entity_poly.entity_id
_entity_poly.type
_entity_poly.pdbx_seq_one_letter_code
_entity_poly.pdbx_strand_id
1 'polypeptide(L)'
;LLTQAKEKKAEAERKAEEASEEYERIAKIGAERLRLLVPTDAKAVIIGTLRVNECDSYTDYYDYSIARTVILGFSKHTRNLFSEMRKHAANFEETAYLAEYNADYEHRENYSMGDGMYLGRNKYSGWTIEKEPICDLEKFIERYAHTAGDEANLCMKAPQRENEAQQPTATAAPSTLSLEIVEYSEKAIAVFGDTKPIKDVLKDLNGLFRANLTYKGERRAGWIYSKKQELKVREALATCIRV
;
A
#
# COMPACT_ATOMS: atom_id res chain seq x y z
N LEU A 1 -58.55 6.98 1.84
CA LEU A 1 -57.53 6.48 2.80
C LEU A 1 -57.00 5.09 2.41
N LEU A 2 -57.85 4.06 2.27
CA LEU A 2 -57.41 2.71 1.87
C LEU A 2 -56.79 2.62 0.46
N THR A 3 -57.30 3.36 -0.51
CA THR A 3 -56.74 3.43 -1.88
C THR A 3 -55.38 4.12 -1.92
N GLN A 4 -55.26 5.29 -1.28
CA GLN A 4 -53.98 6.00 -1.14
C GLN A 4 -52.90 5.18 -0.42
N ALA A 5 -53.27 4.38 0.60
CA ALA A 5 -52.33 3.51 1.28
C ALA A 5 -51.85 2.35 0.39
N LYS A 6 -52.74 1.79 -0.44
CA LYS A 6 -52.40 0.74 -1.42
C LYS A 6 -51.50 1.28 -2.54
N GLU A 7 -51.80 2.47 -3.05
CA GLU A 7 -50.98 3.16 -4.06
C GLU A 7 -49.57 3.47 -3.54
N LYS A 8 -49.45 4.02 -2.33
CA LYS A 8 -48.14 4.27 -1.69
C LYS A 8 -47.33 3.00 -1.48
N LYS A 9 -47.99 1.90 -1.09
CA LYS A 9 -47.31 0.60 -0.92
C LYS A 9 -46.81 0.06 -2.26
N ALA A 10 -47.65 0.07 -3.29
CA ALA A 10 -47.26 -0.39 -4.63
C ALA A 10 -46.13 0.47 -5.24
N GLU A 11 -46.15 1.80 -5.01
CA GLU A 11 -45.06 2.67 -5.44
C GLU A 11 -43.76 2.39 -4.70
N ALA A 12 -43.82 2.11 -3.39
CA ALA A 12 -42.65 1.74 -2.60
C ALA A 12 -42.06 0.39 -3.04
N GLU A 13 -42.91 -0.61 -3.33
CA GLU A 13 -42.49 -1.91 -3.86
C GLU A 13 -41.82 -1.75 -5.22
N ARG A 14 -42.40 -0.97 -6.14
CA ARG A 14 -41.79 -0.70 -7.45
C ARG A 14 -40.44 0.00 -7.33
N LYS A 15 -40.32 1.01 -6.46
CA LYS A 15 -39.04 1.68 -6.20
C LYS A 15 -38.00 0.75 -5.58
N ALA A 16 -38.43 -0.17 -4.72
CA ALA A 16 -37.53 -1.17 -4.12
C ALA A 16 -37.03 -2.18 -5.16
N GLU A 17 -37.90 -2.61 -6.08
CA GLU A 17 -37.52 -3.48 -7.20
C GLU A 17 -36.54 -2.77 -8.15
N GLU A 18 -36.87 -1.54 -8.60
CA GLU A 18 -35.98 -0.71 -9.43
C GLU A 18 -34.60 -0.51 -8.77
N ALA A 19 -34.57 -0.24 -7.47
CA ALA A 19 -33.32 -0.09 -6.71
C ALA A 19 -32.53 -1.40 -6.60
N SER A 20 -33.23 -2.54 -6.44
CA SER A 20 -32.60 -3.86 -6.42
C SER A 20 -31.98 -4.21 -7.77
N GLU A 21 -32.68 -3.93 -8.86
CA GLU A 21 -32.17 -4.15 -10.22
C GLU A 21 -30.98 -3.24 -10.56
N GLU A 22 -31.01 -1.98 -10.12
CA GLU A 22 -29.87 -1.08 -10.24
C GLU A 22 -28.67 -1.57 -9.43
N TYR A 23 -28.90 -1.98 -8.18
CA TYR A 23 -27.87 -2.55 -7.32
C TYR A 23 -27.21 -3.77 -7.97
N GLU A 24 -27.99 -4.70 -8.51
CA GLU A 24 -27.47 -5.90 -9.17
C GLU A 24 -26.68 -5.56 -10.44
N ARG A 25 -27.14 -4.58 -11.24
CA ARG A 25 -26.41 -4.10 -12.41
C ARG A 25 -25.05 -3.51 -12.04
N ILE A 26 -25.00 -2.66 -11.02
CA ILE A 26 -23.76 -2.06 -10.50
C ILE A 26 -22.83 -3.15 -9.96
N ALA A 27 -23.38 -4.09 -9.18
CA ALA A 27 -22.62 -5.20 -8.63
C ALA A 27 -22.01 -6.09 -9.74
N LYS A 28 -22.75 -6.39 -10.80
CA LYS A 28 -22.24 -7.20 -11.91
C LYS A 28 -21.04 -6.52 -12.60
N ILE A 29 -21.14 -5.22 -12.86
CA ILE A 29 -20.03 -4.43 -13.43
C ILE A 29 -18.81 -4.48 -12.50
N GLY A 30 -19.01 -4.24 -11.21
CA GLY A 30 -17.91 -4.26 -10.25
C GLY A 30 -17.30 -5.65 -10.06
N ALA A 31 -18.09 -6.71 -10.15
CA ALA A 31 -17.58 -8.08 -10.10
C ALA A 31 -16.65 -8.41 -11.29
N GLU A 32 -17.03 -8.00 -12.50
CA GLU A 32 -16.18 -8.14 -13.69
C GLU A 32 -14.88 -7.34 -13.55
N ARG A 33 -14.95 -6.10 -13.05
CA ARG A 33 -13.78 -5.27 -12.78
C ARG A 33 -12.84 -5.89 -11.74
N LEU A 34 -13.38 -6.37 -10.61
CA LEU A 34 -12.56 -6.98 -9.56
C LEU A 34 -11.82 -8.22 -10.06
N ARG A 35 -12.44 -9.05 -10.89
CA ARG A 35 -11.75 -10.22 -11.50
C ARG A 35 -10.54 -9.83 -12.35
N LEU A 36 -10.55 -8.65 -12.96
CA LEU A 36 -9.43 -8.14 -13.76
C LEU A 36 -8.37 -7.43 -12.90
N LEU A 37 -8.80 -6.77 -11.82
CA LEU A 37 -7.94 -5.91 -10.99
C LEU A 37 -7.23 -6.65 -9.86
N VAL A 38 -7.84 -7.72 -9.31
CA VAL A 38 -7.25 -8.47 -8.20
C VAL A 38 -6.01 -9.23 -8.70
N PRO A 39 -4.81 -8.94 -8.17
CA PRO A 39 -3.61 -9.70 -8.50
C PRO A 39 -3.71 -11.16 -8.06
N THR A 40 -3.15 -12.08 -8.84
CA THR A 40 -3.16 -13.52 -8.52
C THR A 40 -2.38 -13.87 -7.25
N ASP A 41 -1.45 -13.01 -6.82
CA ASP A 41 -0.66 -13.16 -5.59
C ASP A 41 -1.21 -12.34 -4.41
N ALA A 42 -2.38 -11.72 -4.56
CA ALA A 42 -3.04 -10.99 -3.49
C ALA A 42 -3.53 -11.94 -2.40
N LYS A 43 -3.17 -11.63 -1.15
CA LYS A 43 -3.61 -12.36 0.06
C LYS A 43 -4.55 -11.53 0.93
N ALA A 44 -4.61 -10.22 0.71
CA ALA A 44 -5.43 -9.30 1.48
C ALA A 44 -5.75 -8.05 0.65
N VAL A 45 -6.80 -7.35 1.03
CA VAL A 45 -7.20 -6.05 0.50
C VAL A 45 -7.02 -4.99 1.59
N ILE A 46 -6.70 -3.76 1.19
CA ILE A 46 -6.70 -2.59 2.06
C ILE A 46 -7.93 -1.76 1.72
N ILE A 47 -8.82 -1.60 2.69
CA ILE A 47 -10.13 -0.96 2.53
C ILE A 47 -10.16 0.31 3.35
N GLY A 48 -10.68 1.39 2.76
CA GLY A 48 -11.08 2.60 3.47
C GLY A 48 -12.59 2.63 3.64
N THR A 49 -13.07 2.89 4.86
CA THR A 49 -14.50 2.97 5.17
C THR A 49 -14.79 4.31 5.84
N LEU A 50 -15.70 5.10 5.29
CA LEU A 50 -16.19 6.34 5.90
C LEU A 50 -17.36 6.01 6.82
N ARG A 51 -17.16 6.25 8.11
CA ARG A 51 -18.13 5.97 9.15
C ARG A 51 -18.76 7.25 9.65
N VAL A 52 -20.07 7.24 9.81
CA VAL A 52 -20.85 8.34 10.36
C VAL A 52 -21.36 7.90 11.72
N ASN A 53 -21.03 8.70 12.74
CA ASN A 53 -21.38 8.40 14.11
C ASN A 53 -22.89 8.53 14.32
N GLU A 54 -23.51 7.45 14.83
CA GLU A 54 -24.94 7.40 15.17
C GLU A 54 -25.16 7.20 16.67
N CYS A 55 -24.13 7.44 17.49
CA CYS A 55 -24.23 7.37 18.94
C CYS A 55 -25.23 8.40 19.46
N ASP A 56 -26.19 7.94 20.26
CA ASP A 56 -27.09 8.79 21.02
C ASP A 56 -26.46 9.09 22.39
N SER A 57 -26.10 10.35 22.61
CA SER A 57 -25.48 10.82 23.87
C SER A 57 -26.33 10.60 25.12
N TYR A 58 -27.63 10.31 24.98
CA TYR A 58 -28.53 10.01 26.10
C TYR A 58 -28.60 8.51 26.45
N THR A 59 -27.93 7.65 25.68
CA THR A 59 -27.93 6.19 25.90
C THR A 59 -26.51 5.62 25.87
N ASP A 60 -26.35 4.38 26.33
CA ASP A 60 -25.12 3.59 26.16
C ASP A 60 -25.06 2.86 24.81
N TYR A 61 -25.88 3.27 23.83
CA TYR A 61 -25.91 2.72 22.49
C TYR A 61 -24.84 3.38 21.61
N TYR A 62 -23.80 2.61 21.29
CA TYR A 62 -22.70 3.04 20.43
C TYR A 62 -22.79 2.37 19.06
N ASP A 63 -23.12 3.15 18.03
CA ASP A 63 -23.31 2.65 16.66
C ASP A 63 -22.78 3.63 15.61
N TYR A 64 -22.61 3.14 14.39
CA TYR A 64 -22.22 3.93 13.22
C TYR A 64 -22.79 3.31 11.93
N SER A 65 -23.08 4.17 10.96
CA SER A 65 -23.36 3.73 9.59
C SER A 65 -22.14 3.89 8.69
N ILE A 66 -22.09 3.06 7.65
CA ILE A 66 -21.07 3.15 6.61
C ILE A 66 -21.63 4.03 5.49
N ALA A 67 -21.09 5.24 5.36
CA ALA A 67 -21.47 6.17 4.30
C ALA A 67 -20.77 5.85 2.98
N ARG A 68 -19.54 5.33 3.03
CA ARG A 68 -18.75 5.02 1.83
C ARG A 68 -17.70 3.95 2.11
N THR A 69 -17.44 3.11 1.11
CA THR A 69 -16.35 2.13 1.13
C THR A 69 -15.49 2.33 -0.12
N VAL A 70 -14.18 2.28 0.02
CA VAL A 70 -13.21 2.41 -1.07
C VAL A 70 -12.13 1.33 -0.98
N ILE A 71 -11.67 0.85 -2.12
CA ILE A 71 -10.56 -0.11 -2.23
C ILE A 71 -9.27 0.69 -2.48
N LEU A 72 -8.36 0.67 -1.50
CA LEU A 72 -7.11 1.44 -1.54
C LEU A 72 -5.93 0.61 -2.12
N GLY A 73 -6.05 -0.71 -2.14
CA GLY A 73 -5.09 -1.60 -2.79
C GLY A 73 -5.12 -3.04 -2.31
N PHE A 74 -4.20 -3.84 -2.85
CA PHE A 74 -4.03 -5.25 -2.51
C PHE A 74 -2.66 -5.50 -1.88
N SER A 75 -2.61 -6.49 -0.99
CA SER A 75 -1.44 -6.89 -0.24
C SER A 75 -1.06 -8.34 -0.54
N LYS A 76 0.24 -8.61 -0.69
CA LYS A 76 0.81 -9.95 -0.85
C LYS A 76 1.06 -10.68 0.48
N HIS A 77 0.85 -9.98 1.60
CA HIS A 77 1.10 -10.49 2.95
C HIS A 77 -0.20 -10.61 3.74
N THR A 78 -0.25 -11.56 4.67
CA THR A 78 -1.39 -11.74 5.60
C THR A 78 -1.21 -10.97 6.90
N ARG A 79 0.01 -10.51 7.21
CA ARG A 79 0.29 -9.77 8.43
C ARG A 79 -0.29 -8.35 8.36
N ASN A 80 -0.97 -7.92 9.41
CA ASN A 80 -1.45 -6.54 9.55
C ASN A 80 -0.31 -5.61 9.94
N LEU A 81 0.06 -4.70 9.02
CA LEU A 81 1.12 -3.72 9.18
C LEU A 81 0.58 -2.32 8.93
N PHE A 82 0.66 -1.43 9.91
CA PHE A 82 0.22 -0.04 9.74
C PHE A 82 1.03 0.70 8.69
N SER A 83 2.32 0.41 8.54
CA SER A 83 3.14 1.01 7.48
C SER A 83 2.60 0.71 6.08
N GLU A 84 2.01 -0.47 5.89
CA GLU A 84 1.37 -0.85 4.63
C GLU A 84 0.04 -0.11 4.45
N MET A 85 -0.82 -0.11 5.48
CA MET A 85 -2.08 0.65 5.45
C MET A 85 -1.84 2.14 5.15
N ARG A 86 -0.81 2.76 5.76
CA ARG A 86 -0.40 4.14 5.50
C ARG A 86 0.05 4.37 4.07
N LYS A 87 0.83 3.45 3.49
CA LYS A 87 1.23 3.51 2.08
C LYS A 87 0.01 3.59 1.16
N HIS A 88 -1.03 2.81 1.46
CA HIS A 88 -2.26 2.79 0.68
C HIS A 88 -3.22 3.95 0.98
N ALA A 89 -3.17 4.52 2.19
CA ALA A 89 -3.93 5.71 2.55
C ALA A 89 -3.65 6.89 1.59
N ALA A 90 -2.40 7.03 1.14
CA ALA A 90 -2.01 8.07 0.19
C ALA A 90 -2.60 7.92 -1.22
N ASN A 91 -3.33 6.84 -1.52
CA ASN A 91 -3.92 6.63 -2.83
C ASN A 91 -5.27 7.34 -3.02
N PHE A 92 -5.88 7.81 -1.93
CA PHE A 92 -7.15 8.51 -1.95
C PHE A 92 -7.05 9.82 -1.17
N GLU A 93 -7.50 10.92 -1.77
CA GLU A 93 -7.33 12.26 -1.20
C GLU A 93 -7.96 12.36 0.20
N GLU A 94 -9.17 11.82 0.38
CA GLU A 94 -9.87 11.91 1.67
C GLU A 94 -9.22 11.08 2.78
N THR A 95 -8.35 10.11 2.45
CA THR A 95 -7.62 9.31 3.44
C THR A 95 -6.12 9.64 3.50
N ALA A 96 -5.63 10.57 2.66
CA ALA A 96 -4.22 10.91 2.56
C ALA A 96 -3.61 11.40 3.88
N TYR A 97 -4.41 12.02 4.75
CA TYR A 97 -3.97 12.45 6.09
C TYR A 97 -3.60 11.28 7.02
N LEU A 98 -4.04 10.06 6.71
CA LEU A 98 -3.67 8.83 7.42
C LEU A 98 -2.36 8.22 6.90
N ALA A 99 -1.72 8.80 5.87
CA ALA A 99 -0.48 8.26 5.28
C ALA A 99 0.76 8.52 6.14
N GLU A 100 0.72 9.53 6.99
CA GLU A 100 1.80 9.84 7.92
C GLU A 100 1.67 9.04 9.21
N TYR A 101 2.80 8.77 9.86
CA TYR A 101 2.78 8.07 11.14
C TYR A 101 2.15 8.95 12.22
N ASN A 102 1.09 8.45 12.83
CA ASN A 102 0.45 9.06 13.99
C ASN A 102 0.06 7.96 14.98
N ALA A 103 0.61 8.02 16.19
CA ALA A 103 0.35 7.02 17.23
C ALA A 103 -1.11 6.99 17.67
N ASP A 104 -1.78 8.14 17.70
CA ASP A 104 -3.20 8.25 18.10
C ASP A 104 -4.14 7.64 17.08
N TYR A 105 -3.66 7.42 15.85
CA TYR A 105 -4.45 6.88 14.74
C TYR A 105 -4.13 5.41 14.45
N GLU A 106 -3.17 4.78 15.14
CA GLU A 106 -2.85 3.35 14.99
C GLU A 106 -3.52 2.53 16.11
N HIS A 107 -4.69 1.97 15.83
CA HIS A 107 -5.45 1.21 16.82
C HIS A 107 -5.12 -0.28 16.76
N ARG A 108 -4.73 -0.86 17.91
CA ARG A 108 -4.32 -2.26 18.06
C ARG A 108 -5.24 -2.99 19.02
N GLU A 109 -6.47 -3.23 18.60
CA GLU A 109 -7.54 -3.74 19.43
C GLU A 109 -7.79 -5.24 19.19
N ASN A 110 -6.74 -6.05 19.25
CA ASN A 110 -6.82 -7.51 19.00
C ASN A 110 -7.27 -8.33 20.24
N TYR A 111 -8.15 -7.78 21.08
CA TYR A 111 -8.76 -8.48 22.21
C TYR A 111 -10.20 -8.91 21.88
N SER A 112 -10.82 -9.79 22.68
CA SER A 112 -12.09 -10.48 22.37
C SER A 112 -13.30 -9.57 22.08
N MET A 113 -13.22 -8.28 22.41
CA MET A 113 -14.24 -7.25 22.21
C MET A 113 -13.66 -6.01 21.50
N GLY A 114 -12.46 -6.14 20.96
CA GLY A 114 -11.76 -5.04 20.30
C GLY A 114 -11.98 -5.08 18.80
N ASP A 115 -11.71 -3.95 18.16
CA ASP A 115 -12.10 -3.71 16.78
C ASP A 115 -11.01 -4.01 15.75
N GLY A 116 -10.05 -4.84 16.17
CA GLY A 116 -8.96 -5.29 15.34
C GLY A 116 -7.89 -4.24 15.13
N MET A 117 -7.25 -4.26 13.96
CA MET A 117 -6.18 -3.32 13.62
C MET A 117 -6.62 -2.40 12.49
N TYR A 118 -6.75 -1.11 12.80
CA TYR A 118 -7.18 -0.09 11.84
C TYR A 118 -6.43 1.24 12.00
N LEU A 119 -6.34 2.00 10.92
CA LEU A 119 -5.94 3.41 10.94
C LEU A 119 -7.18 4.28 10.98
N GLY A 120 -7.21 5.28 11.85
CA GLY A 120 -8.30 6.25 11.88
C GLY A 120 -8.32 7.02 13.19
N ARG A 121 -9.08 8.11 13.25
CA ARG A 121 -9.18 8.90 14.49
C ARG A 121 -9.83 8.11 15.63
N ASN A 122 -10.87 7.35 15.30
CA ASN A 122 -11.58 6.41 16.16
C ASN A 122 -12.43 5.49 15.27
N LYS A 123 -13.10 4.51 15.87
CA LYS A 123 -13.95 3.56 15.15
C LYS A 123 -15.26 4.13 14.61
N TYR A 124 -15.84 5.12 15.26
CA TYR A 124 -17.23 5.52 15.05
C TYR A 124 -17.41 6.64 14.01
N SER A 125 -16.33 7.35 13.68
CA SER A 125 -16.41 8.55 12.86
C SER A 125 -15.22 8.75 11.96
N GLY A 126 -15.50 9.25 10.76
CA GLY A 126 -14.51 9.57 9.76
C GLY A 126 -14.00 8.33 9.03
N TRP A 127 -12.88 8.50 8.34
CA TRP A 127 -12.27 7.44 7.58
C TRP A 127 -11.49 6.47 8.48
N THR A 128 -11.79 5.19 8.34
CA THR A 128 -11.02 4.08 8.92
C THR A 128 -10.40 3.24 7.80
N ILE A 129 -9.12 2.91 7.90
CA ILE A 129 -8.44 1.99 6.98
C ILE A 129 -8.15 0.68 7.70
N GLU A 130 -8.57 -0.43 7.11
CA GLU A 130 -8.35 -1.76 7.63
C GLU A 130 -7.81 -2.69 6.56
N LYS A 131 -7.18 -3.77 7.02
CA LYS A 131 -6.66 -4.82 6.14
C LYS A 131 -7.50 -6.07 6.32
N GLU A 132 -8.15 -6.49 5.25
CA GLU A 132 -8.99 -7.68 5.24
C GLU A 132 -8.31 -8.80 4.44
N PRO A 133 -8.19 -10.02 5.00
CA PRO A 133 -7.65 -11.17 4.27
C PRO A 133 -8.61 -11.63 3.17
N ILE A 134 -8.06 -11.93 1.99
CA ILE A 134 -8.79 -12.54 0.89
C ILE A 134 -8.61 -14.06 1.03
N CYS A 135 -9.49 -14.70 1.81
CA CYS A 135 -9.48 -16.16 1.97
C CYS A 135 -10.11 -16.87 0.77
N ASP A 136 -11.13 -16.25 0.17
CA ASP A 136 -11.90 -16.76 -0.96
C ASP A 136 -12.17 -15.60 -1.90
N LEU A 137 -11.70 -15.72 -3.14
CA LEU A 137 -11.79 -14.67 -4.14
C LEU A 137 -13.23 -14.38 -4.54
N GLU A 138 -14.09 -15.40 -4.67
CA GLU A 138 -15.48 -15.20 -5.07
C GLU A 138 -16.26 -14.52 -3.94
N LYS A 139 -16.05 -14.90 -2.67
CA LYS A 139 -16.67 -14.20 -1.53
C LYS A 139 -16.21 -12.75 -1.40
N PHE A 140 -14.93 -12.48 -1.69
CA PHE A 140 -14.40 -11.13 -1.74
C PHE A 140 -15.09 -10.31 -2.85
N ILE A 141 -15.21 -10.90 -4.05
CA ILE A 141 -15.88 -10.26 -5.19
C ILE A 141 -17.35 -9.99 -4.85
N GLU A 142 -18.09 -10.96 -4.33
CA GLU A 142 -19.49 -10.79 -3.93
C GLU A 142 -19.68 -9.63 -2.94
N ARG A 143 -18.78 -9.53 -1.94
CA ARG A 143 -18.84 -8.47 -0.92
C ARG A 143 -18.58 -7.07 -1.48
N TYR A 144 -17.59 -6.93 -2.35
CA TYR A 144 -17.14 -5.62 -2.84
C TYR A 144 -17.60 -5.30 -4.27
N ALA A 145 -18.37 -6.19 -4.90
CA ALA A 145 -18.91 -6.03 -6.25
C ALA A 145 -19.65 -4.70 -6.42
N HIS A 146 -20.61 -4.40 -5.55
CA HIS A 146 -21.34 -3.13 -5.62
C HIS A 146 -20.40 -1.92 -5.44
N THR A 147 -19.47 -2.00 -4.48
CA THR A 147 -18.48 -0.93 -4.23
C THR A 147 -17.63 -0.65 -5.47
N ALA A 148 -17.13 -1.71 -6.12
CA ALA A 148 -16.32 -1.64 -7.33
C ALA A 148 -17.11 -1.31 -8.62
N GLY A 149 -18.44 -1.32 -8.54
CA GLY A 149 -19.32 -0.89 -9.62
C GLY A 149 -19.21 0.61 -9.92
N ASP A 150 -18.77 1.40 -8.94
CA ASP A 150 -18.36 2.79 -9.12
C ASP A 150 -16.82 2.90 -9.11
N GLU A 151 -16.25 3.39 -10.22
CA GLU A 151 -14.80 3.54 -10.38
C GLU A 151 -14.21 4.55 -9.37
N ALA A 152 -15.01 5.50 -8.88
CA ALA A 152 -14.57 6.45 -7.86
C ALA A 152 -14.20 5.78 -6.53
N ASN A 153 -14.64 4.54 -6.30
CA ASN A 153 -14.30 3.76 -5.10
C ASN A 153 -13.08 2.87 -5.30
N LEU A 154 -12.52 2.81 -6.51
CA LEU A 154 -11.30 2.07 -6.82
C LEU A 154 -10.09 3.00 -6.74
N CYS A 155 -9.74 3.42 -5.53
CA CYS A 155 -8.67 4.37 -5.27
C CYS A 155 -7.31 3.66 -5.17
N MET A 156 -7.00 2.80 -6.14
CA MET A 156 -5.71 2.14 -6.24
C MET A 156 -4.86 2.95 -7.21
N LYS A 157 -3.61 3.25 -6.85
CA LYS A 157 -2.66 3.67 -7.88
C LYS A 157 -2.53 2.52 -8.87
N ALA A 158 -2.64 2.82 -10.16
CA ALA A 158 -2.26 1.88 -11.23
C ALA A 158 -0.94 1.23 -10.81
N PRO A 159 -0.74 -0.09 -11.04
CA PRO A 159 0.47 -0.77 -10.63
C PRO A 159 1.64 -0.02 -11.24
N GLN A 160 2.24 0.86 -10.43
CA GLN A 160 3.59 1.26 -10.65
C GLN A 160 4.29 -0.07 -10.54
N ARG A 161 4.82 -0.55 -11.68
CA ARG A 161 5.89 -1.54 -11.63
C ARG A 161 6.74 -1.09 -10.46
N GLU A 162 6.97 -1.97 -9.50
CA GLU A 162 7.96 -1.72 -8.46
C GLU A 162 9.33 -1.73 -9.15
N ASN A 163 9.58 -0.65 -9.87
CA ASN A 163 10.76 -0.17 -10.56
C ASN A 163 10.49 1.34 -10.61
N GLU A 164 11.39 2.10 -9.99
CA GLU A 164 11.42 3.56 -10.01
C GLU A 164 10.59 4.28 -8.93
N ALA A 165 10.99 4.08 -7.68
CA ALA A 165 11.24 5.25 -6.84
C ALA A 165 12.69 5.70 -7.09
N GLN A 166 12.89 6.54 -8.11
CA GLN A 166 13.88 7.63 -8.15
C GLN A 166 13.66 8.50 -9.39
N GLN A 167 12.92 9.59 -9.16
CA GLN A 167 12.92 10.88 -9.86
C GLN A 167 13.76 11.01 -11.15
N PRO A 168 13.14 11.43 -12.27
CA PRO A 168 13.86 12.05 -13.37
C PRO A 168 14.11 13.52 -13.03
N THR A 169 15.37 13.93 -12.91
CA THR A 169 15.72 15.32 -13.12
C THR A 169 17.06 15.42 -13.82
N ALA A 170 17.02 16.13 -14.95
CA ALA A 170 18.12 16.65 -15.75
C ALA A 170 18.93 15.66 -16.59
N THR A 171 18.60 15.67 -17.89
CA THR A 171 19.51 15.54 -19.03
C THR A 171 20.90 16.14 -18.75
N ALA A 172 21.94 15.30 -18.73
CA ALA A 172 23.30 15.63 -19.15
C ALA A 172 24.14 14.36 -19.40
N ALA A 173 24.64 14.23 -20.63
CA ALA A 173 25.79 13.50 -21.20
C ALA A 173 26.60 12.43 -20.38
N PRO A 174 27.16 11.40 -21.06
CA PRO A 174 27.81 10.26 -20.43
C PRO A 174 29.12 10.71 -19.78
N SER A 175 29.21 10.63 -18.45
CA SER A 175 30.41 11.03 -17.73
C SER A 175 30.67 10.09 -16.57
N THR A 176 31.64 9.20 -16.77
CA THR A 176 32.50 8.53 -15.75
C THR A 176 31.82 8.11 -14.44
N LEU A 177 31.60 6.80 -14.27
CA LEU A 177 31.22 6.17 -13.00
C LEU A 177 32.02 6.75 -11.83
N SER A 178 31.38 7.56 -10.97
CA SER A 178 32.01 8.14 -9.78
C SER A 178 32.05 7.07 -8.68
N LEU A 179 33.01 6.15 -8.77
CA LEU A 179 33.23 5.08 -7.81
C LEU A 179 34.45 5.42 -6.94
N GLU A 180 34.27 5.36 -5.63
CA GLU A 180 35.30 5.65 -4.63
C GLU A 180 35.59 4.38 -3.83
N ILE A 181 36.85 3.93 -3.83
CA ILE A 181 37.32 2.83 -2.99
C ILE A 181 38.00 3.42 -1.78
N VAL A 182 37.51 3.05 -0.62
CA VAL A 182 37.91 3.59 0.67
C VAL A 182 38.39 2.46 1.57
N GLU A 183 39.47 2.68 2.30
CA GLU A 183 39.82 1.80 3.41
C GLU A 183 38.87 2.08 4.59
N TYR A 184 37.98 1.10 4.86
CA TYR A 184 36.97 1.22 5.90
C TYR A 184 37.49 0.76 7.26
N SER A 185 38.40 -0.20 7.26
CA SER A 185 39.06 -0.78 8.44
C SER A 185 40.35 -1.48 8.00
N GLU A 186 41.23 -1.79 8.95
CA GLU A 186 42.46 -2.58 8.71
C GLU A 186 42.21 -3.92 8.01
N LYS A 187 40.98 -4.46 8.09
CA LYS A 187 40.58 -5.74 7.51
C LYS A 187 39.58 -5.62 6.36
N ALA A 188 39.09 -4.42 6.04
CA ALA A 188 38.01 -4.25 5.08
C ALA A 188 38.11 -2.96 4.26
N ILE A 189 37.74 -3.07 2.99
CA ILE A 189 37.55 -1.93 2.11
C ILE A 189 36.06 -1.71 1.86
N ALA A 190 35.68 -0.46 1.62
CA ALA A 190 34.34 -0.08 1.21
C ALA A 190 34.38 0.55 -0.20
N VAL A 191 33.41 0.20 -1.03
CA VAL A 191 33.19 0.81 -2.35
C VAL A 191 31.92 1.64 -2.27
N PHE A 192 32.07 2.94 -2.50
CA PHE A 192 31.00 3.94 -2.50
C PHE A 192 30.79 4.51 -3.91
N GLY A 193 29.61 5.08 -4.17
CA GLY A 193 29.28 5.73 -5.43
C GLY A 193 28.12 5.05 -6.17
N ASP A 194 28.05 5.27 -7.49
CA ASP A 194 26.98 4.71 -8.33
C ASP A 194 27.25 3.23 -8.66
N THR A 195 26.92 2.38 -7.70
CA THR A 195 27.14 0.93 -7.77
C THR A 195 25.97 0.16 -8.42
N LYS A 196 24.93 0.87 -8.87
CA LYS A 196 23.75 0.27 -9.53
C LYS A 196 24.09 -0.47 -10.83
N PRO A 197 24.84 0.10 -11.80
CA PRO A 197 25.12 -0.57 -13.07
C PRO A 197 26.06 -1.79 -12.93
N ILE A 198 26.82 -1.86 -11.84
CA ILE A 198 27.81 -2.92 -11.58
C ILE A 198 27.42 -3.83 -10.41
N LYS A 199 26.15 -3.78 -10.00
CA LYS A 199 25.64 -4.50 -8.82
C LYS A 199 25.94 -5.99 -8.87
N ASP A 200 25.75 -6.62 -10.04
CA ASP A 200 25.94 -8.06 -10.20
C ASP A 200 27.42 -8.44 -10.09
N VAL A 201 28.31 -7.67 -10.71
CA VAL A 201 29.78 -7.84 -10.59
C VAL A 201 30.23 -7.71 -9.14
N LEU A 202 29.71 -6.71 -8.42
CA LEU A 202 30.04 -6.48 -7.01
C LEU A 202 29.56 -7.62 -6.10
N LYS A 203 28.41 -8.21 -6.43
CA LYS A 203 27.84 -9.36 -5.71
C LYS A 203 28.63 -10.64 -5.97
N ASP A 204 29.04 -10.89 -7.21
CA ASP A 204 29.84 -12.05 -7.61
C ASP A 204 31.23 -12.03 -6.97
N LEU A 205 31.76 -10.84 -6.65
CA LEU A 205 32.99 -10.67 -5.87
C LEU A 205 32.81 -10.87 -4.36
N ASN A 206 31.72 -11.51 -3.92
CA ASN A 206 31.38 -11.75 -2.52
C ASN A 206 31.20 -10.47 -1.68
N GLY A 207 30.79 -9.37 -2.33
CA GLY A 207 30.56 -8.10 -1.66
C GLY A 207 29.33 -8.12 -0.77
N LEU A 208 29.44 -7.52 0.42
CA LEU A 208 28.30 -7.32 1.32
C LEU A 208 27.80 -5.88 1.20
N PHE A 209 26.62 -5.70 0.62
CA PHE A 209 25.99 -4.38 0.54
C PHE A 209 25.44 -3.93 1.90
N ARG A 210 25.79 -2.71 2.32
CA ARG A 210 25.22 -2.05 3.50
C ARG A 210 24.68 -0.67 3.12
N ALA A 211 23.39 -0.45 3.36
CA ALA A 211 22.73 0.83 3.06
C ALA A 211 23.16 1.97 4.00
N ASN A 212 23.56 1.65 5.24
CA ASN A 212 23.89 2.62 6.29
C ASN A 212 25.31 2.42 6.81
N LEU A 213 26.32 2.59 5.94
CA LEU A 213 27.71 2.49 6.35
C LEU A 213 28.20 3.86 6.85
N THR A 214 28.76 3.92 8.05
CA THR A 214 29.23 5.19 8.64
C THR A 214 30.68 5.41 8.26
N TYR A 215 30.95 6.40 7.40
CA TYR A 215 32.30 6.77 6.97
C TYR A 215 32.47 8.28 7.04
N LYS A 216 33.55 8.75 7.69
CA LYS A 216 33.81 10.18 7.95
C LYS A 216 32.63 10.95 8.57
N GLY A 217 31.88 10.31 9.46
CA GLY A 217 30.73 10.91 10.16
C GLY A 217 29.43 10.94 9.35
N GLU A 218 29.44 10.52 8.08
CA GLU A 218 28.26 10.45 7.23
C GLU A 218 27.81 8.99 7.01
N ARG A 219 26.50 8.79 6.89
CA ARG A 219 25.93 7.49 6.50
C ARG A 219 25.80 7.44 4.99
N ARG A 220 26.54 6.53 4.37
CA ARG A 220 26.53 6.31 2.92
C ARG A 220 26.26 4.83 2.61
N ALA A 221 25.57 4.58 1.51
CA ALA A 221 25.37 3.23 1.01
C ALA A 221 26.64 2.74 0.30
N GLY A 222 27.11 1.54 0.61
CA GLY A 222 28.33 1.01 0.02
C GLY A 222 28.46 -0.50 0.16
N TRP A 223 29.40 -1.05 -0.61
CA TRP A 223 29.76 -2.47 -0.60
C TRP A 223 31.00 -2.69 0.23
N ILE A 224 30.99 -3.70 1.09
CA ILE A 224 32.13 -4.05 1.95
C ILE A 224 32.77 -5.33 1.45
N TYR A 225 34.09 -5.29 1.35
CA TYR A 225 34.92 -6.44 1.00
C TYR A 225 36.01 -6.64 2.04
N SER A 226 36.52 -7.88 2.13
CA SER A 226 37.73 -8.16 2.88
C SER A 226 38.93 -7.48 2.21
N LYS A 227 39.88 -6.96 2.99
CA LYS A 227 41.11 -6.36 2.47
C LYS A 227 41.92 -7.34 1.60
N LYS A 228 41.77 -8.65 1.81
CA LYS A 228 42.37 -9.69 0.96
C LYS A 228 41.85 -9.69 -0.49
N GLN A 229 40.65 -9.15 -0.71
CA GLN A 229 40.00 -9.08 -2.03
C GLN A 229 40.19 -7.70 -2.70
N GLU A 230 40.89 -6.76 -2.05
CA GLU A 230 41.04 -5.39 -2.53
C GLU A 230 41.57 -5.31 -3.97
N LEU A 231 42.59 -6.11 -4.29
CA LEU A 231 43.22 -6.10 -5.61
C LEU A 231 42.24 -6.55 -6.72
N LYS A 232 41.45 -7.60 -6.45
CA LYS A 232 40.41 -8.10 -7.36
C LYS A 232 39.28 -7.09 -7.57
N VAL A 233 38.86 -6.41 -6.50
CA VAL A 233 37.81 -5.38 -6.55
C VAL A 233 38.31 -4.18 -7.35
N ARG A 234 39.56 -3.74 -7.15
CA ARG A 234 40.17 -2.65 -7.91
C ARG A 234 40.28 -2.97 -9.42
N GLU A 235 40.69 -4.18 -9.77
CA GLU A 235 40.78 -4.63 -11.17
C GLU A 235 39.42 -4.72 -11.86
N ALA A 236 38.41 -5.28 -11.18
CA ALA A 236 37.06 -5.37 -11.72
C ALA A 236 36.45 -3.99 -11.96
N LEU A 237 36.63 -3.07 -11.00
CA LEU A 237 36.15 -1.69 -11.14
C LEU A 237 36.90 -0.92 -12.23
N ALA A 238 38.22 -1.11 -12.36
CA ALA A 238 39.00 -0.49 -13.44
C ALA A 238 38.57 -0.99 -14.83
N THR A 239 38.12 -2.25 -14.92
CA THR A 239 37.54 -2.81 -16.14
C THR A 239 36.17 -2.21 -16.44
N CYS A 240 35.32 -2.03 -15.43
CA CYS A 240 33.99 -1.42 -15.59
C CYS A 240 34.02 0.09 -15.91
N ILE A 241 35.07 0.82 -15.51
CA ILE A 241 35.24 2.26 -15.80
C ILE A 241 35.79 2.51 -17.22
N ARG A 242 36.39 1.49 -17.86
CA ARG A 242 37.01 1.58 -19.19
C ARG A 242 36.08 1.20 -20.36
N VAL A 243 34.85 0.78 -20.08
CA VAL A 243 33.81 0.45 -21.06
C VAL A 243 32.80 1.59 -21.11
#